data_AF-A0A4R6QUA4-F1
#
_entry.id   AF-A0A4R6QUA4-F1
#
_cell.length_a   1.000
_cell.length_b   1.000
_cell.length_c   1.000
_cell.angle_alpha   90.00
_cell.angle_beta   90.00
_cell.angle_gamma   90.00
#
_symmetry.space_group_name_H-M   'P 1'
#
loop_
_entity.id
_entity.type
_entity.pdbx_description
1 polymer ?
#
loop_
_entity_poly.entity_id
_entity_poly.type
_entity_poly.pdbx_seq_one_letter_code
_entity_poly.pdbx_strand_id
1 'polypeptide(L)'
;MGDLNPDQWFKAVTADDLRLYGVDIGDGETAPQAVERLADEMGVDLPAVGRCLALLRSGRCMLSGGSPMAMLSYSPRRGVYRAAYDGDCAADLSSLSITSAGVWLSLLSGEIGSLPDAEDHWLIARFTNGGVVASNRYVSDLATDYARQVDVPQIRFLPSEHGSYERLLGRAFWRCATHCLR
;
A
#
# COMPACT_ATOMS: atom_id res chain seq x y z
N MET A 1 2.34 -12.83 -19.54
CA MET A 1 3.07 -12.79 -18.27
C MET A 1 2.32 -13.75 -17.36
N GLY A 2 2.92 -14.89 -17.00
CA GLY A 2 2.20 -15.89 -16.19
C GLY A 2 1.81 -15.30 -14.84
N ASP A 3 0.58 -15.50 -14.41
CA ASP A 3 0.14 -15.10 -13.08
C ASP A 3 1.00 -15.81 -12.04
N LEU A 4 1.87 -15.05 -11.37
CA LEU A 4 2.62 -15.55 -10.22
C LEU A 4 1.61 -16.02 -9.17
N ASN A 5 1.82 -17.24 -8.66
CA ASN A 5 1.06 -17.74 -7.52
C ASN A 5 1.28 -16.76 -6.35
N PRO A 6 0.22 -16.11 -5.83
CA PRO A 6 0.35 -15.15 -4.74
C PRO A 6 1.03 -15.75 -3.51
N ASP A 7 0.85 -17.04 -3.23
CA ASP A 7 1.46 -17.72 -2.07
C ASP A 7 2.97 -17.96 -2.22
N GLN A 8 3.52 -17.75 -3.41
CA GLN A 8 4.93 -17.97 -3.71
C GLN A 8 5.59 -16.76 -4.38
N TRP A 9 5.03 -15.57 -4.16
CA TRP A 9 5.54 -14.32 -4.71
C TRP A 9 7.04 -14.12 -4.41
N PHE A 10 7.46 -14.49 -3.21
CA PHE A 10 8.83 -14.27 -2.71
C PHE A 10 9.89 -15.08 -3.47
N LYS A 11 9.51 -16.20 -4.11
CA LYS A 11 10.45 -17.02 -4.90
C LYS A 11 10.97 -16.33 -6.15
N ALA A 12 10.26 -15.30 -6.62
CA ALA A 12 10.64 -14.52 -7.79
C ALA A 12 11.33 -13.20 -7.44
N VAL A 13 11.57 -12.92 -6.15
CA VAL A 13 12.20 -11.68 -5.70
C VAL A 13 13.64 -11.58 -6.20
N THR A 14 14.01 -10.39 -6.63
CA THR A 14 15.34 -10.06 -7.12
C THR A 14 16.11 -9.18 -6.14
N ALA A 15 17.42 -9.07 -6.33
CA ALA A 15 18.24 -8.18 -5.51
C ALA A 15 17.85 -6.69 -5.67
N ASP A 16 17.31 -6.30 -6.84
CA ASP A 16 16.86 -4.94 -7.07
C ASP A 16 15.57 -4.62 -6.29
N ASP A 17 14.67 -5.61 -6.16
CA ASP A 17 13.47 -5.47 -5.33
C ASP A 17 13.83 -5.22 -3.85
N LEU A 18 14.91 -5.86 -3.36
CA LEU A 18 15.38 -5.73 -1.98
C LEU A 18 16.15 -4.44 -1.72
N ARG A 19 17.00 -4.04 -2.67
CA ARG A 19 17.83 -2.82 -2.55
C ARG A 19 16.97 -1.57 -2.38
N LEU A 20 15.81 -1.52 -3.04
CA LEU A 20 14.86 -0.42 -2.90
C LEU A 20 14.46 -0.15 -1.44
N TYR A 21 14.43 -1.19 -0.61
CA TYR A 21 14.01 -1.11 0.79
C TYR A 21 15.16 -1.26 1.78
N GLY A 22 16.41 -1.24 1.30
CA GLY A 22 17.59 -1.39 2.14
C GLY A 22 17.68 -2.77 2.82
N VAL A 23 17.08 -3.81 2.22
CA VAL A 23 17.20 -5.18 2.72
C VAL A 23 18.51 -5.78 2.20
N ASP A 24 19.42 -6.07 3.11
CA ASP A 24 20.71 -6.68 2.79
C ASP A 24 20.58 -8.17 2.47
N ILE A 25 21.36 -8.62 1.49
CA ILE A 25 21.53 -10.02 1.13
C ILE A 25 22.86 -10.49 1.72
N GLY A 26 22.80 -11.49 2.61
CA GLY A 26 23.98 -12.05 3.26
C GLY A 26 24.91 -12.78 2.29
N ASP A 27 26.14 -13.05 2.74
CA ASP A 27 27.14 -13.76 1.95
C ASP A 27 26.63 -15.16 1.55
N GLY A 28 26.55 -15.41 0.24
CA GLY A 28 26.04 -16.67 -0.31
C GLY A 28 24.52 -16.85 -0.23
N GLU A 29 23.79 -15.84 0.26
CA GLU A 29 22.32 -15.83 0.32
C GLU A 29 21.73 -15.43 -1.04
N THR A 30 20.61 -16.04 -1.40
CA THR A 30 19.79 -15.62 -2.55
C THR A 30 18.72 -14.63 -2.11
N ALA A 31 18.19 -13.80 -3.02
CA ALA A 31 17.16 -12.83 -2.67
C ALA A 31 15.90 -13.45 -2.01
N PRO A 32 15.37 -14.61 -2.47
CA PRO A 32 14.29 -15.28 -1.75
C PRO A 32 14.65 -15.69 -0.32
N GLN A 33 15.88 -16.18 -0.09
CA GLN A 33 16.35 -16.54 1.25
C GLN A 33 16.45 -15.31 2.16
N ALA A 34 16.88 -14.15 1.63
CA ALA A 34 16.89 -12.90 2.37
C ALA A 34 15.48 -12.46 2.80
N VAL A 35 14.46 -12.69 1.96
CA VAL A 35 13.05 -12.43 2.31
C VAL A 35 12.55 -13.41 3.37
N GLU A 36 12.88 -14.70 3.26
CA GLU A 36 12.53 -15.71 4.27
C GLU A 36 13.15 -15.37 5.62
N ARG A 37 14.45 -15.02 5.65
CA ARG A 37 15.14 -14.59 6.86
C ARG A 37 14.51 -13.32 7.45
N LEU A 38 14.27 -12.30 6.63
CA LEU A 38 13.58 -11.07 7.07
C LEU A 38 12.22 -11.40 7.69
N ALA A 39 11.46 -12.30 7.07
CA ALA A 39 10.15 -12.69 7.56
C ALA A 39 10.25 -13.42 8.91
N ASP A 40 11.23 -14.31 9.09
CA ASP A 40 11.49 -14.98 10.36
C ASP A 40 11.90 -13.99 11.46
N GLU A 41 12.79 -13.03 11.14
CA GLU A 41 13.24 -11.99 12.07
C GLU A 41 12.11 -11.06 12.54
N MET A 42 11.17 -10.74 11.64
CA MET A 42 10.06 -9.83 11.90
C MET A 42 8.74 -10.54 12.30
N GLY A 43 8.69 -11.88 12.29
CA GLY A 43 7.48 -12.65 12.56
C GLY A 43 6.39 -12.51 11.49
N VAL A 44 6.77 -12.38 10.23
CA VAL A 44 5.86 -12.15 9.09
C VAL A 44 5.41 -13.47 8.46
N ASP A 45 4.09 -13.62 8.26
CA ASP A 45 3.50 -14.70 7.46
C ASP A 45 3.57 -14.36 5.96
N LEU A 46 4.58 -14.89 5.25
CA LEU A 46 4.76 -14.66 3.81
C LEU A 46 3.54 -15.08 2.96
N PRO A 47 2.88 -16.23 3.22
CA PRO A 47 1.56 -16.53 2.66
C PRO A 47 0.50 -15.46 2.93
N ALA A 48 0.43 -14.85 4.12
CA ALA A 48 -0.51 -13.74 4.39
C ALA A 48 -0.21 -12.52 3.51
N VAL A 49 1.07 -12.20 3.28
CA VAL A 49 1.46 -11.16 2.31
C VAL A 49 0.90 -11.49 0.91
N GLY A 50 1.03 -12.73 0.48
CA GLY A 50 0.46 -13.23 -0.77
C GLY A 50 -1.05 -13.04 -0.87
N ARG A 51 -1.79 -13.39 0.18
CA ARG A 51 -3.25 -13.21 0.26
C ARG A 51 -3.64 -11.73 0.22
N CYS A 52 -2.91 -10.85 0.93
CA CYS A 52 -3.13 -9.41 0.89
C CYS A 52 -2.86 -8.83 -0.52
N LEU A 53 -1.78 -9.26 -1.19
CA LEU A 53 -1.51 -8.87 -2.58
C LEU A 53 -2.63 -9.30 -3.53
N ALA A 54 -3.17 -10.51 -3.34
CA ALA A 54 -4.29 -11.04 -4.13
C ALA A 54 -5.60 -10.28 -3.87
N LEU A 55 -5.88 -9.95 -2.61
CA LEU A 55 -7.02 -9.12 -2.21
C LEU A 55 -6.99 -7.75 -2.89
N LEU A 56 -5.83 -7.08 -2.89
CA LEU A 56 -5.67 -5.79 -3.55
C LEU A 56 -5.84 -5.88 -5.08
N ARG A 57 -5.52 -7.04 -5.67
CA ARG A 57 -5.72 -7.28 -7.12
C ARG A 57 -7.17 -7.60 -7.48
N SER A 58 -7.94 -8.21 -6.57
CA SER A 58 -9.27 -8.73 -6.87
C SER A 58 -10.35 -7.65 -6.88
N GLY A 59 -10.14 -6.55 -6.17
CA GLY A 59 -11.16 -5.53 -5.94
C GLY A 59 -10.72 -4.10 -6.24
N ARG A 60 -11.70 -3.19 -6.23
CA ARG A 60 -11.46 -1.75 -6.17
C ARG A 60 -11.21 -1.37 -4.71
N CYS A 61 -10.07 -1.75 -4.18
CA CYS A 61 -9.71 -1.48 -2.81
C CYS A 61 -8.25 -1.00 -2.70
N MET A 62 -7.92 -0.43 -1.55
CA MET A 62 -6.54 -0.15 -1.16
C MET A 62 -6.34 -0.49 0.31
N LEU A 63 -5.11 -0.84 0.63
CA LEU A 63 -4.62 -0.87 2.00
C LEU A 63 -4.41 0.57 2.48
N SER A 64 -4.86 0.89 3.69
CA SER A 64 -4.67 2.18 4.34
C SER A 64 -4.65 2.01 5.85
N GLY A 65 -3.47 2.14 6.45
CA GLY A 65 -3.30 2.15 7.90
C GLY A 65 -1.85 2.00 8.33
N GLY A 66 -1.64 1.85 9.63
CA GLY A 66 -0.33 1.98 10.27
C GLY A 66 -0.15 3.34 10.93
N SER A 67 0.92 3.45 11.72
CA SER A 67 1.39 4.70 12.31
C SER A 67 2.92 4.65 12.34
N PRO A 68 3.63 5.20 11.34
CA PRO A 68 3.16 6.11 10.27
C PRO A 68 2.16 5.52 9.25
N MET A 69 1.43 6.40 8.54
CA MET A 69 0.36 5.98 7.63
C MET A 69 0.91 5.33 6.35
N ALA A 70 0.59 4.05 6.13
CA ALA A 70 0.99 3.30 4.95
C ALA A 70 -0.22 3.06 4.02
N MET A 71 0.00 3.20 2.72
CA MET A 71 -1.04 2.99 1.71
C MET A 71 -0.51 2.16 0.55
N LEU A 72 -1.29 1.18 0.08
CA LEU A 72 -0.94 0.36 -1.08
C LEU A 72 -2.17 0.10 -1.94
N SER A 73 -2.03 0.32 -3.25
CA SER A 73 -3.11 0.17 -4.22
C SER A 73 -2.62 -0.56 -5.47
N TYR A 74 -3.49 -1.34 -6.12
CA TYR A 74 -3.18 -2.01 -7.39
C TYR A 74 -4.00 -1.40 -8.52
N SER A 75 -3.39 -1.16 -9.68
CA SER A 75 -4.09 -0.75 -10.91
C SER A 75 -4.28 -1.96 -11.82
N PRO A 76 -5.51 -2.45 -12.04
CA PRO A 76 -5.77 -3.56 -12.97
C PRO A 76 -5.37 -3.24 -14.40
N ARG A 77 -5.50 -1.97 -14.83
CA ARG A 77 -5.15 -1.56 -16.19
C ARG A 77 -3.65 -1.53 -16.43
N ARG A 78 -2.87 -1.12 -15.43
CA ARG A 78 -1.42 -1.02 -15.53
C ARG A 78 -0.70 -2.30 -15.10
N GLY A 79 -1.38 -3.15 -14.34
CA GLY A 79 -0.79 -4.39 -13.81
C GLY A 79 0.27 -4.15 -12.73
N VAL A 80 0.26 -2.99 -12.06
CA VAL A 80 1.29 -2.60 -11.08
C VAL A 80 0.69 -2.02 -9.80
N TYR A 81 1.44 -2.15 -8.71
CA TYR A 81 1.10 -1.55 -7.42
C TYR A 81 1.66 -0.14 -7.29
N ARG A 82 1.07 0.63 -6.39
CA ARG A 82 1.57 1.93 -5.93
C ARG A 82 1.51 1.97 -4.41
N ALA A 83 2.63 2.32 -3.80
CA ALA A 83 2.74 2.56 -2.37
C ALA A 83 2.84 4.07 -2.08
N ALA A 84 2.45 4.44 -0.86
CA ALA A 84 2.76 5.72 -0.24
C ALA A 84 2.99 5.47 1.26
N TYR A 85 3.91 6.23 1.85
CA TYR A 85 4.24 6.12 3.26
C TYR A 85 4.34 7.52 3.86
N ASP A 86 3.58 7.76 4.92
CA ASP A 86 3.51 9.01 5.67
C ASP A 86 3.26 10.28 4.81
N GLY A 87 2.50 10.13 3.73
CA GLY A 87 2.18 11.22 2.81
C GLY A 87 3.20 11.41 1.70
N ASP A 88 4.32 10.69 1.73
CA ASP A 88 5.28 10.65 0.64
C ASP A 88 4.82 9.70 -0.48
N CYS A 89 4.99 10.17 -1.70
CA CYS A 89 4.65 9.48 -2.94
C CYS A 89 5.88 9.47 -3.84
N ALA A 90 6.96 8.90 -3.33
CA ALA A 90 8.22 8.76 -4.03
C ALA A 90 8.03 8.04 -5.39
N ALA A 91 8.86 8.41 -6.38
CA ALA A 91 8.66 7.98 -7.76
C ALA A 91 8.90 6.47 -7.96
N ASP A 92 9.85 5.92 -7.21
CA ASP A 92 10.14 4.49 -7.08
C ASP A 92 8.96 3.70 -6.51
N LEU A 93 8.15 4.29 -5.62
CA LEU A 93 6.94 3.68 -5.07
C LEU A 93 5.70 3.78 -5.98
N SER A 94 5.84 4.36 -7.17
CA SER A 94 4.70 4.70 -8.04
C SER A 94 4.26 3.59 -9.01
N SER A 95 5.10 2.56 -9.20
CA SER A 95 4.91 1.46 -10.14
C SER A 95 5.69 0.20 -9.71
N LEU A 96 5.23 -0.44 -8.63
CA LEU A 96 5.85 -1.63 -8.05
C LEU A 96 5.38 -2.91 -8.75
N SER A 97 6.33 -3.83 -8.96
CA SER A 97 6.05 -5.23 -9.30
C SER A 97 5.34 -5.93 -8.14
N ILE A 98 4.81 -7.14 -8.37
CA ILE A 98 4.26 -7.96 -7.28
C ILE A 98 5.33 -8.35 -6.25
N THR A 99 6.57 -8.58 -6.69
CA THR A 99 7.69 -8.93 -5.79
C THR A 99 8.07 -7.75 -4.92
N SER A 100 8.28 -6.58 -5.51
CA SER A 100 8.59 -5.35 -4.79
C SER A 100 7.45 -4.93 -3.84
N ALA A 101 6.19 -5.00 -4.28
CA ALA A 101 5.04 -4.76 -3.41
C ALA A 101 4.94 -5.77 -2.26
N GLY A 102 5.32 -7.03 -2.50
CA GLY A 102 5.41 -8.07 -1.47
C GLY A 102 6.46 -7.73 -0.42
N VAL A 103 7.67 -7.32 -0.82
CA VAL A 103 8.72 -6.92 0.14
C VAL A 103 8.24 -5.73 0.98
N TRP A 104 7.63 -4.73 0.34
CA TRP A 104 7.05 -3.59 1.05
C TRP A 104 5.98 -4.00 2.06
N LEU A 105 5.09 -4.94 1.70
CA LEU A 105 4.08 -5.47 2.61
C LEU A 105 4.67 -6.31 3.74
N SER A 106 5.75 -7.07 3.51
CA SER A 106 6.44 -7.79 4.58
C SER A 106 6.98 -6.84 5.63
N LEU A 107 7.62 -5.75 5.21
CA LEU A 107 8.11 -4.71 6.13
C LEU A 107 6.97 -4.09 6.93
N LEU A 108 5.89 -3.72 6.24
CA LEU A 108 4.71 -3.18 6.90
C LEU A 108 4.08 -4.20 7.88
N SER A 109 3.99 -5.48 7.51
CA SER A 109 3.45 -6.54 8.36
C SER A 109 4.27 -6.72 9.63
N GLY A 110 5.60 -6.57 9.55
CA GLY A 110 6.45 -6.59 10.74
C GLY A 110 6.16 -5.43 11.71
N GLU A 111 5.66 -4.29 11.20
CA GLU A 111 5.28 -3.13 12.03
C GLU A 111 3.86 -3.24 12.58
N ILE A 112 2.89 -3.63 11.74
CA ILE A 112 1.46 -3.58 12.09
C ILE A 112 0.88 -4.95 12.51
N GLY A 113 1.69 -6.01 12.41
CA GLY A 113 1.26 -7.39 12.64
C GLY A 113 0.52 -7.96 11.43
N SER A 114 -0.75 -8.32 11.64
CA SER A 114 -1.52 -9.07 10.64
C SER A 114 -2.00 -8.21 9.47
N LEU A 115 -1.71 -8.67 8.26
CA LEU A 115 -2.24 -8.08 7.02
C LEU A 115 -3.69 -8.54 6.75
N PRO A 116 -4.49 -7.73 6.04
CA PRO A 116 -5.85 -8.11 5.66
C PRO A 116 -5.86 -9.25 4.63
N ASP A 117 -6.76 -10.21 4.84
CA ASP A 117 -7.10 -11.26 3.88
C ASP A 117 -8.56 -11.17 3.38
N ALA A 118 -9.33 -10.19 3.88
CA ALA A 118 -10.71 -9.94 3.50
C ALA A 118 -11.00 -8.44 3.31
N GLU A 119 -12.01 -8.14 2.49
CA GLU A 119 -12.40 -6.76 2.13
C GLU A 119 -13.01 -5.93 3.28
N ASP A 120 -13.55 -6.59 4.31
CA ASP A 120 -14.17 -5.94 5.48
C ASP A 120 -13.16 -5.62 6.60
N HIS A 121 -11.90 -5.99 6.40
CA HIS A 121 -10.83 -5.70 7.34
C HIS A 121 -10.62 -4.18 7.52
N TRP A 122 -10.30 -3.76 8.75
CA TRP A 122 -10.26 -2.33 9.11
C TRP A 122 -9.18 -1.50 8.38
N LEU A 123 -8.13 -2.16 7.88
CA LEU A 123 -7.08 -1.58 7.04
C LEU A 123 -7.50 -1.39 5.57
N ILE A 124 -8.66 -1.89 5.16
CA ILE A 124 -9.11 -1.83 3.77
C ILE A 124 -10.05 -0.66 3.57
N ALA A 125 -9.75 0.17 2.57
CA ALA A 125 -10.65 1.14 2.00
C ALA A 125 -11.16 0.64 0.64
N ARG A 126 -12.48 0.56 0.48
CA ARG A 126 -13.12 0.10 -0.76
C ARG A 126 -13.73 1.27 -1.52
N PHE A 127 -13.63 1.23 -2.83
CA PHE A 127 -14.18 2.24 -3.73
C PHE A 127 -15.42 1.70 -4.43
N THR A 128 -16.56 2.24 -4.04
CA THR A 128 -17.88 1.89 -4.58
C THR A 128 -18.44 3.03 -5.42
N ASN A 129 -19.55 2.78 -6.12
CA ASN A 129 -20.28 3.85 -6.82
C ASN A 129 -20.82 4.93 -5.87
N GLY A 130 -21.00 4.60 -4.58
CA GLY A 130 -21.46 5.54 -3.53
C GLY A 130 -20.32 6.27 -2.81
N GLY A 131 -19.06 6.04 -3.20
CA GLY A 131 -17.88 6.64 -2.56
C GLY A 131 -16.98 5.61 -1.86
N VAL A 132 -16.17 6.09 -0.92
CA VAL A 132 -15.23 5.29 -0.15
C VAL A 132 -15.91 4.65 1.05
N VAL A 133 -15.71 3.35 1.24
CA VAL A 133 -16.16 2.59 2.42
C VAL A 133 -14.93 2.09 3.17
N ALA A 134 -14.70 2.58 4.38
CA ALA A 134 -13.61 2.14 5.24
C ALA A 134 -14.06 2.07 6.71
N SER A 135 -13.68 1.00 7.41
CA SER A 135 -13.97 0.85 8.85
C SER A 135 -13.08 1.74 9.72
N ASN A 136 -11.88 2.08 9.23
CA ASN A 136 -11.01 3.04 9.88
C ASN A 136 -11.55 4.46 9.69
N ARG A 137 -11.97 5.09 10.79
CA ARG A 137 -12.54 6.44 10.80
C ARG A 137 -11.58 7.48 10.21
N TYR A 138 -10.29 7.39 10.52
CA TYR A 138 -9.30 8.34 9.99
C TYR A 138 -9.21 8.27 8.46
N VAL A 139 -9.27 7.07 7.89
CA VAL A 139 -9.26 6.85 6.44
C VAL A 139 -10.55 7.38 5.79
N SER A 140 -11.69 7.19 6.45
CA SER A 140 -12.98 7.77 6.02
C SER A 140 -12.99 9.30 6.07
N ASP A 141 -12.37 9.89 7.10
CA ASP A 141 -12.25 11.35 7.24
C ASP A 141 -11.31 11.93 6.16
N LEU A 142 -10.15 11.30 5.91
CA LEU A 142 -9.24 11.67 4.80
C LEU A 142 -9.93 11.65 3.42
N ALA A 143 -10.78 10.66 3.17
CA ALA A 143 -11.56 10.57 1.95
C ALA A 143 -12.57 11.73 1.83
N THR A 144 -13.25 12.06 2.93
CA THR A 144 -14.30 13.09 2.94
C THR A 144 -13.72 14.50 2.79
N ASP A 145 -12.62 14.80 3.47
CA ASP A 145 -12.10 16.17 3.55
C ASP A 145 -11.46 16.65 2.25
N TYR A 146 -10.78 15.78 1.51
CA TYR A 146 -10.18 16.18 0.24
C TYR A 146 -11.21 16.26 -0.90
N ALA A 147 -12.27 15.44 -0.89
CA ALA A 147 -13.38 15.60 -1.83
C ALA A 147 -13.99 17.01 -1.72
N ARG A 148 -14.17 17.51 -0.49
CA ARG A 148 -14.61 18.88 -0.22
C ARG A 148 -13.62 19.94 -0.71
N GLN A 149 -12.31 19.68 -0.68
CA GLN A 149 -11.30 20.63 -1.16
C GLN A 149 -11.22 20.72 -2.69
N VAL A 150 -11.61 19.67 -3.42
CA VAL A 150 -11.62 19.67 -4.90
C VAL A 150 -12.87 20.34 -5.46
N ASP A 151 -14.01 20.23 -4.77
CA ASP A 151 -15.30 20.80 -5.21
C ASP A 151 -15.49 22.30 -4.89
N VAL A 152 -14.60 22.88 -4.06
CA VAL A 152 -14.65 24.32 -3.74
C VAL A 152 -13.73 25.07 -4.71
N PRO A 153 -14.26 25.97 -5.58
CA PRO A 153 -13.44 26.86 -6.37
C PRO A 153 -12.49 27.61 -5.44
N GLN A 154 -11.19 27.68 -5.78
CA GLN A 154 -10.11 28.29 -5.01
C GLN A 154 -10.30 29.80 -4.76
N ILE A 155 -11.38 30.18 -4.09
CA ILE A 155 -11.70 31.54 -3.70
C ILE A 155 -11.67 31.54 -2.17
N ARG A 156 -10.62 32.19 -1.69
CA ARG A 156 -10.26 32.49 -0.29
C ARG A 156 -9.49 31.38 0.41
N PHE A 157 -8.28 31.78 0.80
CA PHE A 157 -7.56 31.36 1.99
C PHE A 157 -8.52 31.13 3.17
N LEU A 158 -9.19 29.99 3.20
CA LEU A 158 -9.57 29.37 4.45
C LEU A 158 -8.29 28.68 4.93
N PRO A 159 -7.73 29.05 6.10
CA PRO A 159 -6.75 28.18 6.71
C PRO A 159 -7.45 26.84 6.86
N SER A 160 -6.96 25.80 6.19
CA SER A 160 -7.33 24.47 6.62
C SER A 160 -6.92 24.41 8.08
N GLU A 161 -7.85 24.18 9.00
CA GLU A 161 -7.52 23.92 10.41
C GLU A 161 -6.60 22.69 10.57
N HIS A 162 -6.34 22.00 9.45
CA HIS A 162 -5.45 20.87 9.28
C HIS A 162 -4.04 21.35 8.93
N GLY A 163 -3.03 20.78 9.58
CA GLY A 163 -1.63 21.09 9.38
C GLY A 163 -1.12 20.77 7.96
N SER A 164 0.14 21.10 7.70
CA SER A 164 0.83 20.70 6.46
C SER A 164 0.83 19.19 6.24
N TYR A 165 0.80 18.42 7.33
CA TYR A 165 0.87 16.96 7.33
C TYR A 165 -0.39 16.29 6.77
N GLU A 166 -1.59 16.65 7.24
CA GLU A 166 -2.85 16.08 6.78
C GLU A 166 -3.09 16.34 5.29
N ARG A 167 -2.61 17.49 4.78
CA ARG A 167 -2.66 17.79 3.35
C ARG A 167 -1.75 16.88 2.53
N LEU A 168 -0.58 16.49 3.05
CA LEU A 168 0.29 15.52 2.40
C LEU A 168 -0.37 14.14 2.39
N LEU A 169 -0.92 13.70 3.52
CA LEU A 169 -1.64 12.44 3.63
C LEU A 169 -2.86 12.38 2.71
N GLY A 170 -3.67 13.43 2.65
CA GLY A 170 -4.81 13.51 1.74
C GLY A 170 -4.38 13.40 0.27
N ARG A 171 -3.28 14.06 -0.13
CA ARG A 171 -2.75 13.93 -1.50
C ARG A 171 -2.27 12.52 -1.79
N ALA A 172 -1.58 11.86 -0.85
CA ALA A 172 -1.12 10.49 -1.01
C ALA A 172 -2.30 9.51 -1.15
N PHE A 173 -3.31 9.66 -0.28
CA PHE A 173 -4.56 8.91 -0.33
C PHE A 173 -5.19 8.99 -1.73
N TRP A 174 -5.39 10.20 -2.25
CA TRP A 174 -6.07 10.35 -3.55
C TRP A 174 -5.23 9.91 -4.74
N ARG A 175 -3.89 9.95 -4.62
CA ARG A 175 -3.00 9.36 -5.62
C ARG A 175 -3.14 7.83 -5.65
N CYS A 176 -3.19 7.16 -4.50
CA CYS A 176 -3.42 5.72 -4.42
C CYS A 176 -4.85 5.34 -4.83
N ALA A 177 -5.87 6.08 -4.39
CA ALA A 177 -7.26 5.88 -4.80
C ALA A 177 -7.43 6.02 -6.33
N THR A 178 -6.86 7.06 -6.92
CA THR A 178 -6.92 7.25 -8.38
C THR A 178 -6.16 6.15 -9.13
N HIS A 179 -5.11 5.58 -8.52
CA HIS A 179 -4.33 4.49 -9.11
C HIS A 179 -5.16 3.20 -9.17
N CYS A 180 -5.92 2.84 -8.13
CA CYS A 180 -6.75 1.62 -8.18
C CYS A 180 -7.98 1.74 -9.07
N LEU A 181 -8.46 2.96 -9.31
CA LEU A 181 -9.61 3.22 -10.19
C LEU A 181 -9.26 3.29 -11.69
N ARG A 182 -7.97 3.30 -12.04
CA ARG A 182 -7.48 3.42 -13.41
C ARG A 182 -7.02 2.10 -13.99
#